data_AF-A0A8C2EGH9-F1
#
_entry.id   AF-A0A8C2EGH9-F1
#
_cell.length_a   1.000
_cell.length_b   1.000
_cell.length_c   1.000
_cell.angle_alpha   90.00
_cell.angle_beta   90.00
_cell.angle_gamma   90.00
#
_symmetry.space_group_name_H-M   'P 1'
#
loop_
_entity.id
_entity.type
_entity.pdbx_description
1 polymer ?
#
loop_
_entity_poly.entity_id
_entity_poly.type
_entity_poly.pdbx_seq_one_letter_code
_entity_poly.pdbx_strand_id
1 'polypeptide(L)'
;MIERKQGKIVTVNSIVGIIAAPLSTGYCASKHALRGFFNTLRTELATYPGITISNICPGPVQSNIVKNALTEEQQREGLRTSRVVWMQTPLILEA
;
A
#
# COMPACT_ATOMS: atom_id res chain seq x y z
N MET A 1 -11.50 20.99 -6.83
CA MET A 1 -10.82 21.46 -5.60
C MET A 1 -10.10 22.78 -5.83
N ILE A 2 -9.37 22.95 -6.95
CA ILE A 2 -8.68 24.20 -7.31
C ILE A 2 -9.60 25.43 -7.36
N GLU A 3 -10.71 25.37 -8.10
CA GLU A 3 -11.69 26.47 -8.17
C GLU A 3 -12.25 26.85 -6.80
N ARG A 4 -12.50 25.83 -5.97
CA ARG A 4 -13.00 25.99 -4.59
C ARG A 4 -11.90 26.41 -3.60
N LYS A 5 -10.63 26.45 -4.03
CA LYS A 5 -9.43 26.75 -3.24
C LYS A 5 -9.27 25.92 -1.95
N GLN A 6 -10.00 24.81 -1.80
CA GLN A 6 -9.89 23.90 -0.67
C GLN A 6 -10.17 22.45 -1.08
N GLY A 7 -9.53 21.51 -0.37
CA GLY A 7 -9.80 20.09 -0.51
C GLY A 7 -8.81 19.21 0.28
N LYS A 8 -9.21 17.97 0.55
CA LYS A 8 -8.32 16.97 1.14
C LYS A 8 -8.40 15.70 0.32
N ILE A 9 -7.23 15.15 -0.02
CA ILE A 9 -7.10 13.85 -0.68
C ILE A 9 -6.41 12.92 0.31
N VAL A 10 -7.07 11.83 0.68
CA VAL A 10 -6.52 10.82 1.58
C VAL A 10 -6.44 9.50 0.83
N THR A 11 -5.24 8.94 0.74
CA THR A 11 -4.95 7.75 -0.06
C THR A 11 -4.49 6.61 0.83
N VAL A 12 -4.99 5.40 0.55
CA VAL A 12 -4.60 4.18 1.28
C VAL A 12 -3.49 3.48 0.51
N ASN A 13 -2.26 3.68 0.97
CA ASN A 13 -1.07 3.03 0.46
C ASN A 13 -0.75 1.74 1.24
N SER A 14 0.51 1.49 1.56
CA SER A 14 1.00 0.38 2.38
C SER A 14 2.44 0.68 2.77
N ILE A 15 2.92 0.08 3.87
CA ILE A 15 4.34 0.05 4.20
C ILE A 15 5.20 -0.47 3.04
N VAL A 16 4.64 -1.34 2.19
CA VAL A 16 5.36 -1.87 1.02
C VAL A 16 5.53 -0.87 -0.12
N GLY A 17 4.91 0.30 -0.03
CA GLY A 17 5.17 1.43 -0.91
C GLY A 17 6.39 2.26 -0.52
N ILE A 18 7.11 1.83 0.54
CA ILE A 18 8.34 2.43 1.05
C ILE A 18 9.47 1.39 1.08
N ILE A 19 9.17 0.17 1.55
CA ILE A 19 10.13 -0.95 1.62
C ILE A 19 9.61 -2.16 0.84
N ALA A 20 10.47 -2.92 0.19
CA ALA A 20 10.03 -4.05 -0.62
C ALA A 20 9.75 -5.31 0.22
N ALA A 21 8.92 -6.18 -0.34
CA ALA A 21 8.51 -7.45 0.24
C ALA A 21 8.86 -8.62 -0.67
N PRO A 22 9.42 -9.73 -0.15
CA PRO A 22 9.56 -10.93 -0.95
C PRO A 22 8.19 -11.46 -1.39
N LEU A 23 8.15 -12.10 -2.56
CA LEU A 23 6.97 -12.74 -3.15
C LEU A 23 5.79 -11.80 -3.46
N SER A 24 6.00 -10.47 -3.42
CA SER A 24 4.96 -9.48 -3.65
C SER A 24 5.39 -8.38 -4.63
N THR A 25 6.20 -8.72 -5.63
CA THR A 25 6.82 -7.76 -6.56
C THR A 25 5.81 -6.81 -7.21
N GLY A 26 4.72 -7.35 -7.78
CA GLY A 26 3.68 -6.54 -8.43
C GLY A 26 2.99 -5.58 -7.46
N TYR A 27 2.63 -6.06 -6.27
CA TYR A 27 1.99 -5.25 -5.24
C TYR A 27 2.92 -4.14 -4.71
N CYS A 28 4.20 -4.46 -4.47
CA CYS A 28 5.21 -3.49 -4.06
C CYS A 28 5.43 -2.41 -5.13
N ALA A 29 5.56 -2.82 -6.40
CA ALA A 29 5.72 -1.89 -7.52
C ALA A 29 4.52 -0.94 -7.63
N SER A 30 3.29 -1.46 -7.57
CA SER A 30 2.07 -0.65 -7.60
C SER A 30 1.99 0.33 -6.43
N LYS A 31 2.37 -0.08 -5.21
CA LYS A 31 2.34 0.79 -4.02
C LYS A 31 3.46 1.85 -4.01
N HIS A 32 4.62 1.54 -4.60
CA HIS A 32 5.65 2.55 -4.87
C HIS A 32 5.20 3.57 -5.91
N ALA A 33 4.60 3.10 -7.02
CA ALA A 33 4.05 3.97 -8.06
C ALA A 33 2.96 4.89 -7.51
N LEU A 34 2.03 4.35 -6.71
CA LEU A 34 0.99 5.12 -6.04
C LEU A 34 1.57 6.23 -5.15
N ARG A 35 2.59 5.89 -4.34
CA ARG A 35 3.27 6.86 -3.48
C ARG A 35 4.00 7.94 -4.31
N GLY A 36 4.71 7.54 -5.36
CA GLY A 36 5.39 8.46 -6.26
C GLY A 36 4.42 9.46 -6.89
N PHE A 37 3.31 8.96 -7.44
CA PHE A 37 2.27 9.77 -8.05
C PHE A 37 1.73 10.85 -7.10
N PHE A 38 1.31 10.46 -5.89
CA PHE A 38 0.74 11.42 -4.94
C PHE A 38 1.79 12.37 -4.33
N ASN A 39 3.05 11.96 -4.24
CA ASN A 39 4.13 12.86 -3.85
C ASN A 39 4.39 13.94 -4.91
N THR A 40 4.42 13.56 -6.19
CA THR A 40 4.56 14.51 -7.30
C THR A 40 3.35 15.44 -7.38
N LEU A 41 2.13 14.90 -7.29
CA LEU A 41 0.91 15.71 -7.30
C LEU A 41 0.87 16.72 -6.14
N ARG A 42 1.37 16.33 -4.96
CA ARG A 42 1.50 17.24 -3.81
C ARG A 42 2.43 18.42 -4.12
N THR A 43 3.54 18.18 -4.83
CA THR A 43 4.46 19.27 -5.22
C THR A 43 3.88 20.17 -6.30
N GLU A 44 3.15 19.63 -7.27
CA GLU A 44 2.46 20.41 -8.31
C GLU A 44 1.35 21.31 -7.72
N LEU A 45 0.71 20.85 -6.65
CA LEU A 45 -0.33 21.60 -5.95
C LEU A 45 0.19 22.52 -4.83
N ALA A 46 1.51 22.69 -4.69
CA ALA A 46 2.10 23.49 -3.61
C ALA A 46 1.64 24.97 -3.61
N THR A 47 1.21 25.50 -4.75
CA THR A 47 0.66 26.86 -4.88
C THR A 47 -0.77 27.00 -4.34
N TYR A 48 -1.42 25.89 -3.96
CA TYR A 48 -2.77 25.85 -3.43
C TYR A 48 -2.78 25.38 -1.96
N PRO A 49 -2.47 26.26 -0.98
CA PRO A 49 -2.29 25.86 0.42
C PRO A 49 -3.56 25.26 1.08
N GLY A 50 -4.75 25.51 0.53
CA GLY A 50 -6.01 24.91 0.99
C GLY A 50 -6.23 23.47 0.52
N ILE A 51 -5.37 22.93 -0.34
CA ILE A 51 -5.44 21.55 -0.84
C ILE A 51 -4.34 20.72 -0.20
N THR A 52 -4.73 19.70 0.55
CA THR A 52 -3.79 18.81 1.24
C THR A 52 -3.93 17.38 0.75
N ILE A 53 -2.80 16.69 0.62
CA ILE A 53 -2.74 15.26 0.27
C ILE A 53 -2.08 14.52 1.43
N SER A 54 -2.70 13.43 1.89
CA SER A 54 -2.17 12.55 2.94
C SER A 54 -2.16 11.11 2.48
N ASN A 55 -0.97 10.50 2.51
CA ASN A 55 -0.78 9.12 2.09
C ASN A 55 -0.63 8.21 3.32
N ILE A 56 -1.67 7.45 3.64
CA ILE A 56 -1.69 6.56 4.80
C ILE A 56 -1.01 5.25 4.39
N CYS A 57 0.00 4.82 5.14
CA CYS A 57 0.79 3.62 4.83
C CYS A 57 0.65 2.58 5.95
N PRO A 58 -0.45 1.80 5.99
CA PRO A 58 -0.62 0.77 7.00
C PRO A 58 0.42 -0.34 6.86
N GLY A 59 0.80 -0.92 8.01
CA GLY A 59 1.43 -2.24 8.08
C GLY A 59 0.38 -3.35 7.90
N PRO A 60 0.60 -4.53 8.51
CA PRO A 60 -0.40 -5.60 8.53
C PRO A 60 -1.71 -5.12 9.17
N VAL A 61 -2.83 -5.32 8.48
CA VAL A 61 -4.18 -4.98 8.97
C VAL A 61 -5.08 -6.20 8.79
N GLN A 62 -5.81 -6.58 9.85
CA GLN A 62 -6.78 -7.66 9.79
C GLN A 62 -7.93 -7.27 8.85
N SER A 63 -7.91 -7.83 7.64
CA SER A 63 -8.89 -7.57 6.59
C SER A 63 -8.98 -8.76 5.63
N ASN A 64 -9.99 -8.77 4.77
CA ASN A 64 -10.15 -9.80 3.76
C ASN A 64 -9.23 -9.62 2.53
N ILE A 65 -8.29 -8.67 2.55
CA ILE A 65 -7.44 -8.36 1.38
C ILE A 65 -6.69 -9.59 0.87
N VAL A 66 -6.20 -10.44 1.77
CA VAL A 66 -5.43 -11.60 1.37
C VAL A 66 -6.31 -12.75 0.92
N LYS A 67 -7.50 -12.89 1.49
CA LYS A 67 -8.50 -13.85 0.98
C LYS A 67 -8.90 -13.51 -0.45
N ASN A 68 -9.07 -12.22 -0.73
CA ASN A 68 -9.44 -11.71 -2.04
C ASN A 68 -8.28 -11.69 -3.05
N ALA A 69 -7.03 -11.88 -2.59
CA ALA A 69 -5.85 -11.91 -3.46
C ALA A 69 -5.59 -13.31 -4.06
N LEU A 70 -6.21 -14.35 -3.50
CA LEU A 70 -6.08 -15.72 -3.97
C LEU A 70 -7.13 -16.03 -5.04
N THR A 71 -6.75 -16.82 -6.05
CA THR A 71 -7.71 -17.37 -7.02
C THR A 71 -8.56 -18.47 -6.38
N GLU A 72 -9.73 -18.78 -6.97
CA GLU A 72 -10.62 -19.85 -6.47
C GLU A 72 -9.91 -21.21 -6.41
N GLU A 73 -8.99 -21.48 -7.35
CA GLU A 73 -8.16 -22.67 -7.37
C GLU A 73 -7.19 -22.71 -6.18
N GLN A 74 -6.48 -21.61 -5.92
CA GLN A 74 -5.56 -21.50 -4.77
C GLN A 74 -6.29 -21.59 -3.43
N GLN A 75 -7.52 -21.08 -3.36
CA GLN A 75 -8.38 -21.24 -2.20
C GLN A 75 -8.80 -22.70 -1.99
N ARG A 76 -9.13 -23.42 -3.07
CA ARG A 76 -9.54 -24.84 -3.06
C ARG A 76 -8.39 -25.80 -2.74
N GLU A 77 -7.17 -25.49 -3.19
CA GLU A 77 -5.95 -26.24 -2.86
C GLU A 77 -5.53 -26.09 -1.38
N GLY A 78 -6.27 -25.30 -0.59
CA GLY A 78 -5.98 -25.12 0.82
C GLY A 78 -4.66 -24.42 1.07
N LEU A 79 -4.14 -23.66 0.08
CA LEU A 79 -2.97 -22.81 0.25
C LEU A 79 -3.27 -21.80 1.36
N ARG A 80 -2.83 -22.13 2.58
CA ARG A 80 -2.92 -21.20 3.70
C ARG A 80 -2.08 -20.00 3.35
N THR A 81 -2.74 -18.84 3.44
CA THR A 81 -2.17 -17.50 3.27
C THR A 81 -0.81 -17.30 3.94
N SER A 82 -0.53 -18.04 5.03
CA SER A 82 0.75 -18.10 5.73
C SER A 82 1.96 -18.46 4.87
N ARG A 83 1.78 -19.05 3.67
CA ARG A 83 2.88 -19.30 2.72
C ARG A 83 3.05 -18.23 1.66
N VAL A 84 2.02 -17.45 1.36
CA VAL A 84 1.99 -16.57 0.18
C VAL A 84 2.24 -15.11 0.56
N VAL A 85 1.86 -14.67 1.76
CA VAL A 85 1.89 -13.25 2.12
C VAL A 85 2.20 -13.11 3.61
N TRP A 86 3.51 -13.07 3.91
CA TRP A 86 4.18 -12.62 5.15
C TRP A 86 4.30 -13.56 6.37
N MET A 87 5.53 -13.53 6.94
CA MET A 87 6.00 -14.05 8.24
C MET A 87 6.22 -15.56 8.39
N GLN A 88 7.33 -16.07 7.82
CA GLN A 88 8.08 -17.20 8.39
C GLN A 88 9.62 -17.03 8.33
N THR A 89 10.16 -15.80 8.22
CA THR A 89 11.59 -15.58 8.50
C THR A 89 11.73 -14.97 9.89
N PRO A 90 12.30 -15.68 10.89
CA PRO A 90 12.49 -15.17 12.26
C PRO A 90 13.72 -14.23 12.35
N LEU A 91 13.95 -13.36 11.36
CA LEU A 91 15.24 -12.68 11.17
C LEU A 91 15.25 -11.17 11.47
N ILE A 92 14.21 -10.62 12.11
CA ILE A 92 14.16 -9.18 12.46
C ILE A 92 13.75 -8.94 13.93
N LEU A 93 13.93 -9.94 14.81
CA LEU A 93 13.81 -9.76 16.27
C LEU A 93 15.14 -9.97 17.02
N GLU A 94 16.24 -10.18 16.29
CA GLU A 94 17.58 -10.45 16.84
C GLU A 94 18.62 -9.52 16.19
N ALA A 95 18.37 -8.20 16.18
CA ALA A 95 19.38 -7.18 15.90
C ALA A 95 19.08 -5.88 16.65
#